data_AF-A0A7V4UH73-F1
#
_entry.id   AF-A0A7V4UH73-F1
#
_cell.length_a   1.000
_cell.length_b   1.000
_cell.length_c   1.000
_cell.angle_alpha   90.00
_cell.angle_beta   90.00
_cell.angle_gamma   90.00
#
_symmetry.space_group_name_H-M   'P 1'
#
loop_
_entity.id
_entity.type
_entity.pdbx_description
1 polymer ?
#
loop_
_entity_poly.entity_id
_entity_poly.type
_entity_poly.pdbx_seq_one_letter_code
_entity_poly.pdbx_strand_id
1 'polypeptide(L)'
;MAAEENYDEYLGALRAEVCSRCIVRQAGGPPCAPRGLPCGIEAHVPKLVEICRNTHSVLMDPYIEQLHEQICTDCEFKDSPACPCPLDYLLQLAVEAIEGVERRRNAVVSGAAGD
;
A
#
# COMPACT_ATOMS: atom_id res chain seq x y z
N MET A 1 -20.48 -13.04 -0.23
CA MET A 1 -19.83 -12.77 -1.53
C MET A 1 -19.40 -11.31 -1.47
N ALA A 2 -18.10 -11.05 -1.34
CA ALA A 2 -17.60 -9.67 -1.27
C ALA A 2 -17.85 -9.00 -2.61
N ALA A 3 -18.42 -7.79 -2.60
CA ALA A 3 -18.39 -6.93 -3.76
C ALA A 3 -16.92 -6.82 -4.22
N GLU A 4 -16.66 -6.94 -5.51
CA GLU A 4 -15.32 -6.75 -6.07
C GLU A 4 -14.88 -5.31 -5.73
N GLU A 5 -14.05 -5.17 -4.69
CA GLU A 5 -13.56 -3.87 -4.24
C GLU A 5 -12.64 -3.31 -5.32
N ASN A 6 -13.00 -2.13 -5.84
CA ASN A 6 -12.14 -1.45 -6.79
C ASN A 6 -10.96 -0.77 -6.05
N TYR A 7 -9.75 -1.26 -6.33
CA TYR A 7 -8.49 -0.76 -5.77
C TYR A 7 -7.84 0.39 -6.57
N ASP A 8 -8.45 0.86 -7.67
CA ASP A 8 -7.89 1.88 -8.55
C ASP A 8 -7.51 3.18 -7.83
N GLU A 9 -8.34 3.63 -6.88
CA GLU A 9 -8.10 4.86 -6.13
C GLU A 9 -6.87 4.71 -5.21
N TYR A 10 -6.74 3.57 -4.53
CA TYR A 10 -5.56 3.27 -3.70
C TYR A 10 -4.31 3.17 -4.57
N LEU A 11 -4.40 2.49 -5.72
CA LEU A 11 -3.29 2.37 -6.66
C LEU A 11 -2.84 3.74 -7.19
N GLY A 12 -3.79 4.64 -7.47
CA GLY A 12 -3.50 6.02 -7.85
C GLY A 12 -2.76 6.79 -6.75
N ALA A 13 -3.24 6.71 -5.50
CA ALA A 13 -2.61 7.34 -4.35
C ALA A 13 -1.19 6.80 -4.09
N LEU A 14 -1.02 5.47 -4.13
CA LEU A 14 0.28 4.82 -3.96
C LEU A 14 1.28 5.25 -5.04
N ARG A 15 0.83 5.41 -6.29
CA ARG A 15 1.67 5.91 -7.39
C ARG A 15 2.08 7.36 -7.21
N ALA A 16 1.20 8.20 -6.66
CA ALA A 16 1.49 9.60 -6.40
C ALA A 16 2.50 9.76 -5.25
N GLU A 17 2.27 9.07 -4.13
CA GLU A 17 3.03 9.27 -2.90
C GLU A 17 4.26 8.36 -2.79
N VAL A 18 4.13 7.09 -3.16
CA VAL A 18 5.19 6.10 -2.94
C VAL A 18 6.09 6.01 -4.16
N CYS A 19 5.51 5.86 -5.35
CA CYS A 19 6.32 5.68 -6.57
C CYS A 19 7.11 6.96 -6.95
N SER A 20 6.74 8.14 -6.47
CA SER A 20 7.54 9.37 -6.65
C SER A 20 8.83 9.38 -5.81
N ARG A 21 8.90 8.55 -4.76
CA ARG A 21 10.02 8.44 -3.82
C ARG A 21 10.76 7.11 -3.90
N CYS A 22 10.26 6.17 -4.71
CA CYS A 22 10.85 4.84 -4.87
C CYS A 22 12.11 4.88 -5.74
N ILE A 23 13.25 4.40 -5.20
CA ILE A 23 14.54 4.39 -5.90
C ILE A 23 14.55 3.57 -7.20
N VAL A 24 13.67 2.56 -7.29
CA VAL A 24 13.52 1.70 -8.48
C VAL A 24 12.83 2.44 -9.63
N ARG A 25 11.98 3.43 -9.30
CA ARG A 25 11.30 4.26 -10.29
C ARG A 25 12.10 5.54 -10.50
N GLN A 26 12.73 5.66 -11.66
CA GLN A 26 13.35 6.91 -12.07
C GLN A 26 12.30 8.03 -12.16
N ALA A 27 12.68 9.26 -11.78
CA ALA A 27 11.80 10.41 -11.83
C ALA A 27 11.19 10.58 -13.24
N GLY A 28 9.86 10.68 -13.32
CA GLY A 28 9.13 10.75 -14.60
C GLY A 28 8.95 9.43 -15.35
N GLY A 29 9.52 8.32 -14.86
CA GLY A 29 9.36 7.00 -15.48
C GLY A 29 7.95 6.41 -15.31
N PRO A 30 7.55 5.44 -16.15
CA PRO A 30 6.27 4.75 -15.99
C PRO A 30 6.25 3.92 -14.68
N PRO A 31 5.06 3.50 -14.20
CA PRO A 31 4.94 2.54 -13.10
C PRO A 31 5.75 1.26 -13.36
N CYS A 32 6.05 0.50 -12.31
CA CYS A 32 6.89 -0.69 -12.41
C CYS A 32 6.23 -1.81 -13.23
N ALA A 33 4.91 -1.98 -13.10
CA ALA A 33 4.18 -3.06 -13.76
C ALA A 33 4.28 -3.04 -15.31
N PRO A 34 4.05 -1.90 -16.01
CA PRO A 34 4.28 -1.80 -17.46
C PRO A 34 5.71 -2.12 -17.93
N ARG A 35 6.69 -2.07 -17.01
CA ARG A 35 8.09 -2.38 -17.31
C ARG A 35 8.43 -3.86 -17.07
N GLY A 36 7.46 -4.68 -16.65
CA GLY A 36 7.70 -6.07 -16.24
C GLY A 36 8.51 -6.19 -14.95
N LEU A 37 8.60 -5.12 -14.14
CA LEU A 37 9.31 -5.14 -12.87
C LEU A 37 8.36 -5.54 -11.74
N PRO A 38 8.69 -6.58 -10.93
CA PRO A 38 7.88 -6.95 -9.78
C PRO A 38 7.92 -5.82 -8.75
N CYS A 39 6.76 -5.26 -8.41
CA CYS A 39 6.62 -4.22 -7.40
C CYS A 39 5.86 -4.76 -6.21
N GLY A 40 6.53 -4.88 -5.05
CA GLY A 40 5.90 -5.38 -3.82
C GLY A 40 4.68 -4.56 -3.37
N ILE A 41 4.61 -3.28 -3.71
CA ILE A 41 3.43 -2.44 -3.39
C ILE A 41 2.26 -2.77 -4.32
N GLU A 42 2.45 -2.68 -5.63
CA GLU A 42 1.37 -2.91 -6.60
C GLU A 42 0.88 -4.37 -6.57
N ALA A 43 1.75 -5.32 -6.21
CA ALA A 43 1.40 -6.74 -6.07
C ALA A 43 0.54 -7.04 -4.83
N HIS A 44 0.57 -6.19 -3.81
CA HIS A 44 -0.06 -6.44 -2.51
C HIS A 44 -1.06 -5.36 -2.09
N VAL A 45 -1.57 -4.54 -3.03
CA VAL A 45 -2.53 -3.46 -2.72
C VAL A 45 -3.71 -3.94 -1.85
N PRO A 46 -4.40 -5.05 -2.16
CA PRO A 46 -5.52 -5.49 -1.33
C PRO A 46 -5.12 -5.76 0.13
N LYS A 47 -3.98 -6.43 0.32
CA LYS A 47 -3.47 -6.80 1.65
C LYS A 47 -2.94 -5.58 2.42
N LEU A 48 -2.33 -4.62 1.72
CA LEU A 48 -1.92 -3.35 2.34
C LEU A 48 -3.12 -2.53 2.81
N VAL A 49 -4.21 -2.51 2.04
CA VAL A 49 -5.47 -1.86 2.45
C VAL A 49 -6.06 -2.58 3.66
N GLU A 50 -6.08 -3.91 3.67
CA GLU A 50 -6.53 -4.70 4.83
C GLU A 50 -5.70 -4.41 6.09
N ILE A 51 -4.37 -4.38 5.97
CA ILE A 51 -3.48 -4.00 7.08
C ILE A 51 -3.86 -2.61 7.61
N CYS A 52 -4.06 -1.62 6.74
CA CYS A 52 -4.41 -0.26 7.17
C CYS A 52 -5.79 -0.18 7.82
N ARG A 53 -6.75 -0.99 7.37
CA ARG A 53 -8.10 -1.03 7.96
C ARG A 53 -8.12 -1.70 9.32
N ASN A 54 -7.28 -2.70 9.53
CA ASN A 54 -7.24 -3.47 10.77
C ASN A 54 -6.23 -2.94 11.79
N THR A 55 -5.31 -2.07 11.37
CA THR A 55 -4.33 -1.43 12.24
C THR A 55 -4.82 -0.05 12.64
N HIS A 56 -5.03 0.15 13.94
CA HIS A 56 -5.48 1.43 14.50
C HIS A 56 -4.43 1.97 15.45
N SER A 57 -3.32 2.44 14.89
CA SER A 57 -2.17 2.92 15.67
C SER A 57 -1.62 4.22 15.09
N VAL A 58 -1.08 5.07 15.96
CA VAL A 58 -0.30 6.25 15.56
C VAL A 58 1.18 5.94 15.36
N LEU A 59 1.60 4.72 15.73
CA LEU A 59 2.97 4.22 15.58
C LEU A 59 3.06 3.33 14.34
N MET A 60 4.22 3.32 13.70
CA MET A 60 4.47 2.46 12.53
C MET A 60 4.76 1.01 12.89
N ASP A 61 5.23 0.70 14.10
CA ASP A 61 5.61 -0.67 14.48
C ASP A 61 4.48 -1.69 14.26
N PRO A 62 3.22 -1.42 14.64
CA PRO A 62 2.12 -2.36 14.37
C PRO A 62 1.86 -2.60 12.89
N TYR A 63 2.06 -1.59 12.03
CA TYR A 63 1.93 -1.78 10.58
C TYR A 63 3.06 -2.65 10.02
N ILE A 64 4.28 -2.48 10.55
CA ILE A 64 5.45 -3.29 10.17
C ILE A 64 5.24 -4.74 10.59
N GLU A 65 4.76 -4.98 11.81
CA GLU A 65 4.41 -6.32 12.30
C GLU A 65 3.36 -6.98 11.39
N GLN A 66 2.29 -6.27 11.07
CA GLN A 66 1.23 -6.77 10.18
C GLN A 66 1.74 -7.02 8.74
N LEU A 67 2.63 -6.16 8.22
CA LEU A 67 3.30 -6.40 6.94
C LEU A 67 4.09 -7.71 6.99
N HIS A 68 4.87 -7.91 8.05
CA HIS A 68 5.70 -9.09 8.20
C HIS A 68 4.86 -10.37 8.33
N GLU A 69 3.79 -10.32 9.10
CA GLU A 69 2.88 -11.45 9.34
C GLU A 69 2.02 -11.80 8.12
N GLN A 70 1.49 -10.80 7.40
CA GLN A 70 0.52 -11.04 6.34
C GLN A 70 1.13 -11.11 4.95
N ILE A 71 2.19 -10.36 4.67
CA ILE A 71 2.82 -10.30 3.34
C ILE A 71 4.15 -11.03 3.35
N CYS A 72 5.03 -10.75 4.32
CA CYS A 72 6.38 -11.33 4.29
C CYS A 72 6.44 -12.80 4.69
N THR A 73 5.48 -13.32 5.46
CA THR A 73 5.47 -14.73 5.93
C THR A 73 5.67 -15.73 4.81
N ASP A 74 4.98 -15.54 3.68
CA ASP A 74 4.99 -16.43 2.51
C ASP A 74 5.79 -15.85 1.32
N CYS A 75 6.61 -14.82 1.56
CA CYS A 75 7.39 -14.18 0.50
C CYS A 75 8.53 -15.08 0.01
N GLU A 76 8.57 -15.35 -1.29
CA GLU A 76 9.62 -16.18 -1.93
C GLU A 76 11.04 -15.63 -1.74
N PHE A 77 11.17 -14.33 -1.48
CA PHE A 77 12.44 -13.64 -1.29
C PHE A 77 12.85 -13.50 0.19
N LYS A 78 12.04 -14.02 1.13
CA LYS A 78 12.37 -14.01 2.56
C LYS A 78 13.72 -14.69 2.79
N ASP A 79 14.54 -14.11 3.66
CA ASP A 79 15.91 -14.57 4.00
C ASP A 79 16.91 -14.57 2.82
N SER A 80 16.55 -13.99 1.67
CA SER A 80 17.46 -13.77 0.54
C SER A 80 18.12 -12.38 0.61
N PRO A 81 19.22 -12.14 -0.14
CA PRO A 81 19.82 -10.81 -0.25
C PRO A 81 18.90 -9.72 -0.83
N ALA A 82 17.75 -10.09 -1.41
CA ALA A 82 16.75 -9.14 -1.88
C ALA A 82 15.80 -8.66 -0.75
N CYS A 83 15.92 -9.23 0.45
CA CYS A 83 15.20 -8.84 1.67
C CYS A 83 16.15 -8.08 2.63
N PRO A 84 15.74 -6.95 3.24
CA PRO A 84 14.43 -6.30 3.14
C PRO A 84 14.20 -5.64 1.77
N CYS A 85 13.01 -5.86 1.20
CA CYS A 85 12.65 -5.29 -0.07
C CYS A 85 12.14 -3.85 0.08
N PRO A 86 11.98 -3.09 -1.03
CA PRO A 86 11.50 -1.72 -0.98
C PRO A 86 10.19 -1.46 -0.26
N LEU A 87 9.32 -2.47 -0.17
CA LEU A 87 8.05 -2.33 0.53
C LEU A 87 8.23 -2.00 2.02
N ASP A 88 9.24 -2.58 2.68
CA ASP A 88 9.44 -2.42 4.13
C ASP A 88 9.77 -0.96 4.49
N TYR A 89 10.75 -0.35 3.82
CA TYR A 89 11.12 1.04 4.08
C TYR A 89 10.17 2.07 3.42
N LEU A 90 9.36 1.67 2.43
CA LEU A 90 8.33 2.53 1.85
C LEU A 90 6.97 2.39 2.57
N LEU A 91 6.85 1.51 3.57
CA LEU A 91 5.58 1.18 4.21
C LEU A 91 4.89 2.42 4.77
N GLN A 92 5.64 3.31 5.43
CA GLN A 92 5.05 4.54 5.98
C GLN A 92 4.35 5.38 4.89
N LEU A 93 4.98 5.56 3.73
CA LEU A 93 4.38 6.30 2.62
C LEU A 93 3.16 5.57 2.05
N ALA A 94 3.17 4.25 2.06
CA ALA A 94 2.03 3.44 1.62
C ALA A 94 0.84 3.58 2.57
N VAL A 95 1.08 3.53 3.88
CA VAL A 95 0.07 3.74 4.92
C VAL A 95 -0.52 5.15 4.80
N GLU A 96 0.32 6.18 4.71
CA GLU A 96 -0.14 7.57 4.55
C GLU A 96 -1.04 7.75 3.31
N ALA A 97 -0.67 7.13 2.19
CA ALA A 97 -1.45 7.17 0.96
C ALA A 97 -2.80 6.45 1.10
N ILE A 98 -2.81 5.25 1.69
CA ILE A 98 -4.01 4.43 1.85
C ILE A 98 -4.98 5.08 2.86
N GLU A 99 -4.49 5.49 4.03
CA GLU A 99 -5.33 6.18 5.02
C GLU A 99 -5.84 7.53 4.52
N GLY A 100 -5.09 8.19 3.63
CA GLY A 100 -5.57 9.37 2.90
C GLY A 100 -6.79 9.09 2.04
N VAL A 101 -6.84 7.92 1.37
CA VAL A 101 -8.02 7.47 0.60
C VAL A 101 -9.18 7.14 1.55
N GLU A 102 -8.93 6.37 2.61
CA GLU A 102 -9.96 5.97 3.59
C GLU A 102 -10.65 7.20 4.22
N ARG A 103 -9.87 8.21 4.61
CA ARG A 103 -10.42 9.46 5.15
C ARG A 103 -11.33 10.18 4.16
N ARG A 104 -10.97 10.24 2.87
CA ARG A 104 -11.81 10.86 1.82
C ARG A 104 -13.10 10.08 1.63
N ARG A 105 -13.04 8.75 1.56
CA ARG A 105 -14.23 7.89 1.43
C ARG A 105 -15.18 8.04 2.61
N ASN A 106 -14.65 8.03 3.83
CA ASN A 106 -15.45 8.23 5.04
C ASN A 106 -16.09 9.63 5.07
N ALA A 107 -15.39 10.68 4.64
CA ALA A 107 -15.95 12.02 4.55
C ALA A 107 -17.12 12.12 3.56
N VAL A 108 -17.04 11.44 2.40
CA VAL A 108 -18.14 11.38 1.42
C VAL A 108 -19.35 10.64 1.99
N VAL A 109 -19.12 9.51 2.67
CA VAL A 109 -20.21 8.72 3.28
C VAL A 109 -20.89 9.50 4.41
N SER A 110 -20.11 10.18 5.27
CA SER A 110 -20.67 11.04 6.33
C SER A 110 -21.37 12.29 5.80
N GLY A 111 -20.96 12.81 4.64
CA GLY A 111 -21.63 13.94 3.97
C GLY A 111 -22.92 13.56 3.23
N ALA A 112 -23.02 12.34 2.72
CA ALA A 112 -24.22 11.83 2.02
C ALA A 112 -25.37 11.43 2.97
N ALA A 113 -25.13 11.34 4.28
CA ALA A 113 -26.14 11.04 5.29
C ALA A 113 -26.86 12.30 5.84
N GLY A 114 -26.66 13.45 5.20
CA GLY A 114 -27.12 14.76 5.67
C GLY A 114 -27.96 15.57 4.67
N ASP A 115 -28.71 14.91 3.79
CA ASP A 115 -29.75 15.52 2.93
C ASP A 115 -31.11 14.82 3.13
#